data_AF-A0A7X8K967-F1
#
_entry.id   AF-A0A7X8K967-F1
#
_cell.length_a   1.000
_cell.length_b   1.000
_cell.length_c   1.000
_cell.angle_alpha   90.00
_cell.angle_beta   90.00
_cell.angle_gamma   90.00
#
_symmetry.space_group_name_H-M   'P 1'
#
loop_
_entity.id
_entity.type
_entity.pdbx_description
1 polymer ?
#
loop_
_entity_poly.entity_id
_entity_poly.type
_entity_poly.pdbx_seq_one_letter_code
_entity_poly.pdbx_strand_id
1 'polypeptide(L)'
;TYINSGVGALYDGVSPAGYAGDNPNLARTHQAFGRPYELPNLTAYNETCGTVGNILFNWRMLRINAQAIHAERIEQSFYNLILASVSRDGLLYFYANPLAREQEALPFHLKWDRTRTPYLSSFCCPPNMLRLIAQSSEYAYAQREEGVAMVLYGDSEVAMHFNGEDILIRQETEYPYSGEIKITFEKAPKKEFTLFIRIPSWVKKGSLTHGSKTMALDPKDANTYIPLKNIWKDGEAVSLSFDMTPQLITAHPLLESTIHQVAVMRGPLVYCIEELDHPEVDFSSLGISHDASFVLGSKTVRGETIVTLESDDGLFYRTPAWDNKTLYRNLPIVEVQKTKLTFIPYFAWDNRGLGGMKVWLPLYL
;
A
#
# COMPACT_ATOMS: atom_id res chain seq x y z
N THR A 1 -10.54 -3.11 -4.25
CA THR A 1 -9.28 -3.70 -3.77
C THR A 1 -9.17 -3.45 -2.28
N TYR A 2 -8.35 -4.21 -1.57
CA TYR A 2 -7.95 -3.88 -0.19
C TYR A 2 -7.10 -2.59 -0.16
N ILE A 3 -6.91 -2.01 1.03
CA ILE A 3 -6.08 -0.80 1.22
C ILE A 3 -4.62 -1.03 0.83
N ASN A 4 -4.08 -2.24 1.03
CA ASN A 4 -2.76 -2.66 0.55
C ASN A 4 -2.73 -3.03 -0.96
N SER A 5 -3.80 -2.71 -1.70
CA SER A 5 -4.04 -3.06 -3.11
C SER A 5 -4.19 -4.55 -3.42
N GLY A 6 -4.36 -5.40 -2.40
CA GLY A 6 -4.72 -6.80 -2.60
C GLY A 6 -6.07 -7.02 -3.27
N VAL A 7 -6.16 -8.14 -3.98
CA VAL A 7 -7.34 -8.63 -4.68
C VAL A 7 -7.60 -10.09 -4.31
N GLY A 8 -8.88 -10.45 -4.23
CA GLY A 8 -9.31 -11.76 -3.76
C GLY A 8 -9.54 -11.76 -2.25
N ALA A 9 -10.81 -11.69 -1.85
CA ALA A 9 -11.21 -11.68 -0.46
C ALA A 9 -11.34 -13.10 0.11
N LEU A 10 -11.70 -14.07 -0.73
CA LEU A 10 -12.18 -15.38 -0.31
C LEU A 10 -11.16 -16.48 -0.62
N TYR A 11 -10.87 -17.32 0.36
CA TYR A 11 -10.18 -18.60 0.15
C TYR A 11 -11.07 -19.53 -0.69
N ASP A 12 -12.31 -19.70 -0.24
CA ASP A 12 -13.36 -20.48 -0.90
C ASP A 12 -14.68 -19.74 -0.73
N GLY A 13 -15.59 -19.89 -1.68
CA GLY A 13 -16.87 -19.21 -1.66
C GLY A 13 -17.85 -19.72 -2.71
N VAL A 14 -18.87 -18.91 -2.98
CA VAL A 14 -19.87 -19.17 -4.02
C VAL A 14 -20.15 -17.90 -4.80
N SER A 15 -20.52 -18.04 -6.07
CA SER A 15 -20.94 -16.93 -6.92
C SER A 15 -22.20 -17.30 -7.73
N PRO A 16 -23.24 -16.46 -7.72
CA PRO A 16 -23.37 -15.26 -6.89
C PRO A 16 -23.52 -15.61 -5.40
N ALA A 17 -22.98 -14.77 -4.51
CA ALA A 17 -23.16 -14.88 -3.07
C ALA A 17 -24.33 -13.99 -2.60
N GLY A 18 -25.30 -14.56 -1.89
CA GLY A 18 -26.45 -13.85 -1.32
C GLY A 18 -27.76 -14.12 -2.05
N TYR A 19 -27.88 -13.71 -3.32
CA TYR A 19 -29.10 -13.89 -4.12
C TYR A 19 -28.80 -14.44 -5.51
N ALA A 20 -29.33 -15.63 -5.81
CA ALA A 20 -29.29 -16.24 -7.13
C ALA A 20 -30.67 -16.21 -7.84
N GLY A 21 -31.72 -15.66 -7.21
CA GLY A 21 -33.10 -15.82 -7.67
C GLY A 21 -33.49 -17.30 -7.78
N ASP A 22 -34.29 -17.64 -8.79
CA ASP A 22 -34.64 -19.03 -9.15
C ASP A 22 -33.54 -19.72 -10.00
N ASN A 23 -32.36 -19.10 -10.14
CA ASN A 23 -31.30 -19.58 -11.02
C ASN A 23 -30.45 -20.65 -10.31
N PRO A 24 -30.39 -21.90 -10.80
CA PRO A 24 -29.69 -23.00 -10.13
C PRO A 24 -28.15 -22.92 -10.23
N ASN A 25 -27.61 -21.95 -10.97
CA ASN A 25 -26.18 -21.88 -11.33
C ASN A 25 -25.31 -21.24 -10.24
N LEU A 26 -25.40 -21.76 -9.02
CA LEU A 26 -24.51 -21.38 -7.92
C LEU A 26 -23.16 -22.09 -8.09
N ALA A 27 -22.15 -21.36 -8.51
CA ALA A 27 -20.81 -21.92 -8.73
C ALA A 27 -19.95 -21.76 -7.48
N ARG A 28 -19.20 -22.80 -7.12
CA ARG A 28 -18.12 -22.67 -6.14
C ARG A 28 -17.02 -21.79 -6.71
N THR A 29 -16.48 -20.92 -5.88
CA THR A 29 -15.31 -20.10 -6.17
C THR A 29 -14.19 -20.43 -5.19
N HIS A 30 -12.95 -20.16 -5.61
CA HIS A 30 -11.76 -20.31 -4.78
C HIS A 30 -10.78 -19.21 -5.16
N GLN A 31 -10.00 -18.71 -4.19
CA GLN A 31 -8.99 -17.66 -4.42
C GLN A 31 -9.61 -16.42 -5.11
N ALA A 32 -10.79 -16.02 -4.65
CA ALA A 32 -11.73 -15.26 -5.47
C ALA A 32 -12.11 -13.90 -4.86
N PHE A 33 -12.63 -13.02 -5.71
CA PHE A 33 -13.37 -11.85 -5.24
C PHE A 33 -14.62 -12.29 -4.45
N GLY A 34 -14.98 -11.49 -3.44
CA GLY A 34 -16.24 -11.62 -2.72
C GLY A 34 -17.30 -10.66 -3.24
N ARG A 35 -18.34 -10.43 -2.43
CA ARG A 35 -19.35 -9.39 -2.68
C ARG A 35 -18.73 -7.99 -2.65
N PRO A 36 -19.37 -6.97 -3.25
CA PRO A 36 -19.03 -5.58 -2.95
C PRO A 36 -18.96 -5.37 -1.44
N TYR A 37 -17.90 -4.71 -0.97
CA TYR A 37 -17.63 -4.45 0.45
C TYR A 37 -17.40 -5.69 1.35
N GLU A 38 -17.12 -6.86 0.78
CA GLU A 38 -16.66 -8.03 1.53
C GLU A 38 -15.13 -8.11 1.50
N LEU A 39 -14.47 -7.50 2.49
CA LEU A 39 -13.00 -7.49 2.62
C LEU A 39 -12.58 -7.88 4.05
N PRO A 40 -12.68 -9.16 4.47
CA PRO A 40 -12.20 -9.58 5.79
C PRO A 40 -10.70 -9.37 5.92
N ASN A 41 -10.21 -9.00 7.12
CA ASN A 41 -8.78 -8.70 7.34
C ASN A 41 -7.94 -9.95 7.58
N LEU A 42 -8.37 -10.82 8.50
CA LEU A 42 -7.66 -12.03 8.93
C LEU A 42 -7.67 -13.13 7.86
N THR A 43 -8.80 -13.28 7.17
CA THR A 43 -9.01 -14.30 6.13
C THR A 43 -8.88 -13.73 4.71
N ALA A 44 -8.31 -12.53 4.54
CA ALA A 44 -8.05 -11.98 3.22
C ALA A 44 -7.14 -12.94 2.44
N TYR A 45 -7.59 -13.39 1.27
CA TYR A 45 -6.76 -14.26 0.44
C TYR A 45 -5.59 -13.48 -0.16
N ASN A 46 -5.88 -12.36 -0.85
CA ASN A 46 -4.89 -11.40 -1.33
C ASN A 46 -3.64 -12.07 -1.92
N GLU A 47 -3.87 -12.93 -2.90
CA GLU A 47 -2.78 -13.69 -3.52
C GLU A 47 -1.75 -12.74 -4.13
N THR A 48 -0.47 -13.03 -3.89
CA THR A 48 0.64 -12.27 -4.50
C THR A 48 0.48 -12.17 -6.03
N CYS A 49 0.19 -13.27 -6.72
CA CYS A 49 -0.10 -13.30 -8.16
C CYS A 49 -1.36 -12.50 -8.55
N GLY A 50 -2.39 -12.45 -7.69
CA GLY A 50 -3.56 -11.61 -7.92
C GLY A 50 -3.18 -10.13 -8.02
N THR A 51 -2.29 -9.68 -7.12
CA THR A 51 -1.77 -8.31 -7.14
C THR A 51 -0.83 -8.06 -8.32
N VAL A 52 -0.02 -9.04 -8.73
CA VAL A 52 0.73 -8.95 -10.00
C VAL A 52 -0.23 -8.71 -11.16
N GLY A 53 -1.34 -9.45 -11.23
CA GLY A 53 -2.40 -9.26 -12.21
C GLY A 53 -3.01 -7.85 -12.15
N ASN A 54 -3.25 -7.31 -10.96
CA ASN A 54 -3.76 -5.96 -10.75
C ASN A 54 -2.80 -4.88 -11.29
N ILE A 55 -1.48 -5.05 -11.10
CA ILE A 55 -0.45 -4.17 -11.67
C ILE A 55 -0.48 -4.22 -13.19
N LEU A 56 -0.49 -5.42 -13.76
CA LEU A 56 -0.51 -5.60 -15.22
C LEU A 56 -1.77 -5.01 -15.85
N PHE A 57 -2.94 -5.19 -15.22
CA PHE A 57 -4.20 -4.61 -15.65
C PHE A 57 -4.13 -3.08 -15.64
N ASN A 58 -3.75 -2.48 -14.50
CA ASN A 58 -3.66 -1.03 -14.39
C ASN A 58 -2.61 -0.44 -15.33
N TRP A 59 -1.51 -1.14 -15.61
CA TRP A 59 -0.54 -0.68 -16.62
C TRP A 59 -1.16 -0.57 -18.01
N ARG A 60 -1.98 -1.54 -18.41
CA ARG A 60 -2.67 -1.51 -19.70
C ARG A 60 -3.72 -0.40 -19.74
N MET A 61 -4.49 -0.24 -18.66
CA MET A 61 -5.45 0.85 -18.55
C MET A 61 -4.78 2.23 -18.59
N LEU A 62 -3.67 2.43 -17.88
CA LEU A 62 -2.87 3.66 -17.91
C LEU A 62 -2.43 4.01 -19.34
N ARG A 63 -2.00 3.01 -20.11
CA ARG A 63 -1.60 3.21 -21.51
C ARG A 63 -2.77 3.52 -22.45
N ILE A 64 -3.99 3.12 -22.10
CA ILE A 64 -5.19 3.35 -22.92
C ILE A 64 -5.79 4.73 -22.63
N ASN A 65 -6.01 5.07 -21.36
CA ASN A 65 -6.84 6.22 -20.98
C ASN A 65 -6.08 7.29 -20.18
N ALA A 66 -4.79 7.06 -19.87
CA ALA A 66 -3.93 8.03 -19.21
C ALA A 66 -4.35 8.50 -17.82
N GLN A 67 -5.28 7.82 -17.15
CA GLN A 67 -5.77 8.28 -15.86
C GLN A 67 -4.79 7.95 -14.73
N ALA A 68 -4.46 8.95 -13.91
CA ALA A 68 -3.49 8.83 -12.81
C ALA A 68 -3.88 7.78 -11.77
N ILE A 69 -5.18 7.46 -11.65
CA ILE A 69 -5.67 6.41 -10.75
C ILE A 69 -5.03 5.05 -11.06
N HIS A 70 -4.71 4.76 -12.32
CA HIS A 70 -4.05 3.51 -12.68
C HIS A 70 -2.60 3.48 -12.21
N ALA A 71 -1.88 4.60 -12.33
CA ALA A 71 -0.53 4.74 -11.80
C ALA A 71 -0.52 4.65 -10.26
N GLU A 72 -1.50 5.25 -9.58
CA GLU A 72 -1.71 5.11 -8.14
C GLU A 72 -1.90 3.63 -7.73
N ARG A 73 -2.71 2.87 -8.48
CA ARG A 73 -2.91 1.43 -8.17
C ARG A 73 -1.65 0.61 -8.40
N ILE A 74 -0.83 0.96 -9.39
CA ILE A 74 0.46 0.32 -9.61
C ILE A 74 1.40 0.62 -8.43
N GLU A 75 1.52 1.89 -8.06
CA GLU A 75 2.32 2.36 -6.92
C GLU A 75 1.95 1.65 -5.63
N GLN A 76 0.67 1.70 -5.25
CA GLN A 76 0.18 1.07 -4.01
C GLN A 76 0.39 -0.44 -4.03
N SER A 77 0.25 -1.10 -5.19
CA SER A 77 0.45 -2.55 -5.30
C SER A 77 1.92 -2.93 -5.10
N PHE A 78 2.85 -2.18 -5.72
CA PHE A 78 4.28 -2.40 -5.54
C PHE A 78 4.70 -2.20 -4.08
N TYR A 79 4.45 -1.01 -3.53
CA TYR A 79 4.98 -0.64 -2.22
C TYR A 79 4.34 -1.38 -1.04
N ASN A 80 3.10 -1.84 -1.19
CA ASN A 80 2.40 -2.52 -0.10
C ASN A 80 2.47 -4.03 -0.27
N LEU A 81 1.58 -4.64 -1.05
CA LEU A 81 1.45 -6.09 -1.06
C LEU A 81 2.60 -6.82 -1.77
N ILE A 82 3.09 -6.32 -2.91
CA ILE A 82 4.21 -6.99 -3.60
C ILE A 82 5.45 -7.02 -2.73
N LEU A 83 5.86 -5.90 -2.13
CA LEU A 83 6.98 -5.88 -1.19
C LEU A 83 6.69 -6.67 0.10
N ALA A 84 5.43 -6.71 0.57
CA ALA A 84 5.06 -7.54 1.72
C ALA A 84 5.20 -9.03 1.45
N SER A 85 5.06 -9.45 0.19
CA SER A 85 5.02 -10.87 -0.17
C SER A 85 6.36 -11.59 -0.06
N VAL A 86 7.45 -10.87 0.20
CA VAL A 86 8.81 -11.41 0.34
C VAL A 86 9.49 -10.84 1.58
N SER A 87 10.28 -11.65 2.29
CA SER A 87 11.08 -11.17 3.41
C SER A 87 12.14 -10.19 2.93
N ARG A 88 12.63 -9.32 3.81
CA ARG A 88 13.59 -8.27 3.42
C ARG A 88 14.96 -8.82 2.99
N ASP A 89 15.27 -10.07 3.31
CA ASP A 89 16.44 -10.79 2.79
C ASP A 89 16.16 -11.59 1.50
N GLY A 90 14.94 -11.57 0.98
CA GLY A 90 14.56 -12.23 -0.27
C GLY A 90 14.31 -13.74 -0.18
N LEU A 91 14.36 -14.35 1.02
CA LEU A 91 14.42 -15.81 1.19
C LEU A 91 13.10 -16.50 1.53
N LEU A 92 12.13 -15.76 2.06
CA LEU A 92 10.84 -16.28 2.53
C LEU A 92 9.70 -15.58 1.80
N TYR A 93 8.61 -16.29 1.52
CA TYR A 93 7.52 -15.79 0.70
C TYR A 93 6.14 -16.00 1.32
N PHE A 94 5.22 -15.07 1.05
CA PHE A 94 3.80 -15.27 1.25
C PHE A 94 3.11 -15.70 -0.05
N TYR A 95 2.17 -16.63 0.08
CA TYR A 95 1.15 -16.87 -0.94
C TYR A 95 -0.02 -15.89 -0.75
N ALA A 96 -0.60 -15.90 0.45
CA ALA A 96 -1.71 -15.04 0.86
C ALA A 96 -1.21 -13.89 1.74
N ASN A 97 -1.74 -12.69 1.55
CA ASN A 97 -1.28 -11.47 2.21
C ASN A 97 -2.40 -10.86 3.09
N PRO A 98 -2.55 -11.31 4.35
CA PRO A 98 -3.61 -10.85 5.23
C PRO A 98 -3.35 -9.42 5.74
N LEU A 99 -4.41 -8.77 6.23
CA LEU A 99 -4.34 -7.46 6.89
C LEU A 99 -4.40 -7.56 8.42
N ALA A 100 -4.56 -8.78 8.94
CA ALA A 100 -4.47 -9.08 10.36
C ALA A 100 -3.90 -10.48 10.58
N ARG A 101 -3.14 -10.66 11.66
CA ARG A 101 -2.67 -11.95 12.14
C ARG A 101 -2.86 -12.00 13.65
N GLU A 102 -3.43 -13.10 14.14
CA GLU A 102 -3.39 -13.45 15.56
C GLU A 102 -2.10 -14.21 15.86
N GLN A 103 -1.45 -13.90 16.99
CA GLN A 103 -0.31 -14.67 17.48
C GLN A 103 -0.68 -16.13 17.73
N GLU A 104 -1.82 -16.34 18.39
CA GLU A 104 -2.33 -17.67 18.70
C GLU A 104 -2.78 -18.43 17.45
N ALA A 105 -2.82 -19.76 17.58
CA ALA A 105 -3.36 -20.64 16.55
C ALA A 105 -4.86 -20.36 16.36
N LEU A 106 -5.29 -20.30 15.10
CA LEU A 106 -6.71 -20.18 14.79
C LEU A 106 -7.43 -21.50 15.11
N PRO A 107 -8.71 -21.46 15.50
CA PRO A 107 -9.53 -22.66 15.70
C PRO A 107 -9.92 -23.36 14.37
N PHE A 108 -9.33 -22.92 13.25
CA PHE A 108 -9.51 -23.47 11.91
C PHE A 108 -8.22 -23.33 11.11
N HIS A 109 -8.09 -24.10 10.03
CA HIS A 109 -6.91 -24.04 9.16
C HIS A 109 -7.20 -23.21 7.91
N LEU A 110 -6.30 -22.27 7.62
CA LEU A 110 -6.20 -21.66 6.30
C LEU A 110 -5.28 -22.54 5.42
N LYS A 111 -5.48 -22.49 4.11
CA LYS A 111 -4.70 -23.27 3.15
C LYS A 111 -3.19 -22.97 3.21
N TRP A 112 -2.84 -21.71 3.47
CA TRP A 112 -1.47 -21.22 3.45
C TRP A 112 -1.04 -20.75 4.84
N ASP A 113 0.26 -20.83 5.08
CA ASP A 113 0.86 -20.34 6.32
C ASP A 113 0.63 -18.84 6.52
N ARG A 114 0.48 -18.43 7.79
CA ARG A 114 0.30 -17.03 8.21
C ARG A 114 1.64 -16.34 8.52
N THR A 115 2.75 -16.97 8.15
CA THR A 115 4.10 -16.43 8.15
C THR A 115 4.77 -16.81 6.82
N ARG A 116 5.75 -16.03 6.38
CA ARG A 116 6.49 -16.31 5.15
C ARG A 116 7.26 -17.61 5.30
N THR A 117 7.28 -18.40 4.24
CA THR A 117 7.96 -19.70 4.22
C THR A 117 8.98 -19.78 3.08
N PRO A 118 10.04 -20.59 3.22
CA PRO A 118 11.04 -20.72 2.17
C PRO A 118 10.53 -21.51 0.96
N TYR A 119 9.45 -22.27 1.11
CA TYR A 119 8.90 -23.11 0.06
C TYR A 119 7.38 -23.10 0.07
N LEU A 120 6.78 -22.86 -1.10
CA LEU A 120 5.34 -22.91 -1.33
C LEU A 120 5.05 -24.11 -2.25
N SER A 121 4.08 -24.93 -1.87
CA SER A 121 3.67 -26.10 -2.69
C SER A 121 3.13 -25.69 -4.06
N SER A 122 2.48 -24.51 -4.15
CA SER A 122 2.21 -23.82 -5.40
C SER A 122 3.21 -22.66 -5.56
N PHE A 123 4.16 -22.84 -6.46
CA PHE A 123 5.34 -21.98 -6.57
C PHE A 123 5.25 -20.95 -7.70
N CYS A 124 4.07 -20.70 -8.29
CA CYS A 124 3.95 -19.67 -9.32
C CYS A 124 4.16 -18.25 -8.76
N CYS A 125 3.77 -18.01 -7.51
CA CYS A 125 3.85 -16.70 -6.86
C CYS A 125 5.29 -16.16 -6.75
N PRO A 126 6.26 -16.87 -6.13
CA PRO A 126 7.59 -16.30 -5.90
C PRO A 126 8.33 -15.89 -7.19
N PRO A 127 8.43 -16.74 -8.24
CA PRO A 127 9.08 -16.35 -9.49
C PRO A 127 8.31 -15.24 -10.23
N ASN A 128 6.97 -15.28 -10.23
CA ASN A 128 6.15 -14.27 -10.90
C ASN A 128 6.26 -12.89 -10.24
N MET A 129 6.35 -12.85 -8.91
CA MET A 129 6.60 -11.66 -8.14
C MET A 129 8.04 -11.17 -8.33
N LEU A 130 9.04 -12.07 -8.25
CA LEU A 130 10.45 -11.70 -8.39
C LEU A 130 10.73 -11.09 -9.76
N ARG A 131 10.20 -11.67 -10.85
CA ARG A 131 10.33 -11.05 -12.18
C ARG A 131 9.71 -9.65 -12.20
N LEU A 132 8.60 -9.43 -11.50
CA LEU A 132 7.93 -8.13 -11.50
C LEU A 132 8.77 -7.09 -10.76
N ILE A 133 9.37 -7.45 -9.63
CA ILE A 133 10.30 -6.58 -8.90
C ILE A 133 11.52 -6.26 -9.77
N ALA A 134 12.10 -7.27 -10.42
CA ALA A 134 13.22 -7.09 -11.34
C ALA A 134 12.88 -6.18 -12.53
N GLN A 135 11.61 -6.11 -12.92
CA GLN A 135 11.07 -5.26 -13.99
C GLN A 135 10.47 -3.95 -13.47
N SER A 136 10.61 -3.62 -12.19
CA SER A 136 9.93 -2.45 -11.58
C SER A 136 10.27 -1.13 -12.28
N SER A 137 11.49 -0.98 -12.80
CA SER A 137 11.92 0.20 -13.58
C SER A 137 11.10 0.39 -14.86
N GLU A 138 10.58 -0.67 -15.48
CA GLU A 138 9.70 -0.61 -16.66
C GLU A 138 8.38 0.11 -16.35
N TYR A 139 8.00 0.23 -15.07
CA TYR A 139 6.78 0.88 -14.61
C TYR A 139 7.02 2.30 -14.09
N ALA A 140 8.24 2.83 -14.11
CA ALA A 140 8.53 4.16 -13.60
C ALA A 140 8.10 5.28 -14.55
N TYR A 141 8.14 5.01 -15.86
CA TYR A 141 7.87 5.99 -16.92
C TYR A 141 6.96 5.39 -18.00
N ALA A 142 6.02 6.18 -18.51
CA ALA A 142 5.17 5.79 -19.63
C ALA A 142 5.28 6.81 -20.76
N GLN A 143 5.80 6.38 -21.92
CA GLN A 143 5.84 7.22 -23.12
C GLN A 143 4.42 7.55 -23.61
N ARG A 144 4.24 8.80 -24.04
CA ARG A 144 3.00 9.39 -24.57
C ARG A 144 3.29 10.04 -25.93
N GLU A 145 2.25 10.42 -26.65
CA GLU A 145 2.39 11.04 -27.98
C GLU A 145 3.20 12.34 -27.95
N GLU A 146 3.07 13.12 -26.87
CA GLU A 146 3.74 14.41 -26.70
C GLU A 146 4.94 14.39 -25.75
N GLY A 147 5.28 13.25 -25.15
CA GLY A 147 6.44 13.15 -24.26
C GLY A 147 6.38 11.96 -23.32
N VAL A 148 6.59 12.17 -22.01
CA VAL A 148 6.65 11.09 -21.02
C VAL A 148 5.85 11.41 -19.76
N ALA A 149 5.13 10.41 -19.26
CA ALA A 149 4.42 10.48 -18.00
C ALA A 149 5.20 9.79 -16.88
N MET A 150 5.29 10.48 -15.75
CA MET A 150 5.85 9.94 -14.51
C MET A 150 4.83 8.98 -13.90
N VAL A 151 5.22 7.72 -13.68
CA VAL A 151 4.32 6.71 -13.12
C VAL A 151 4.74 6.41 -11.68
N LEU A 152 5.97 5.95 -11.47
CA LEU A 152 6.54 5.74 -10.13
C LEU A 152 7.64 6.77 -9.87
N TYR A 153 7.58 7.38 -8.70
CA TYR A 153 8.65 8.22 -8.19
C TYR A 153 9.67 7.34 -7.47
N GLY A 154 10.94 7.57 -7.75
CA GLY A 154 12.05 6.83 -7.16
C GLY A 154 13.35 7.26 -7.83
N ASP A 155 14.46 7.16 -7.11
CA ASP A 155 15.77 7.48 -7.66
C ASP A 155 16.06 6.60 -8.88
N SER A 156 16.00 7.19 -10.07
CA SER A 156 16.03 6.45 -11.34
C SER A 156 16.46 7.34 -12.50
N GLU A 157 16.82 6.70 -13.62
CA GLU A 157 17.17 7.36 -14.87
C GLU A 157 16.45 6.66 -16.01
N VAL A 158 16.01 7.42 -17.02
CA VAL A 158 15.48 6.87 -18.26
C VAL A 158 16.16 7.50 -19.47
N ALA A 159 16.76 6.65 -20.30
CA ALA A 159 17.19 6.98 -21.65
C ALA A 159 16.09 6.53 -22.62
N MET A 160 15.56 7.46 -23.42
CA MET A 160 14.52 7.16 -24.41
C MET A 160 14.79 7.82 -25.75
N HIS A 161 14.30 7.20 -26.81
CA HIS A 161 14.34 7.77 -28.16
C HIS A 161 12.94 8.29 -28.51
N PHE A 162 12.83 9.59 -28.76
CA PHE A 162 11.56 10.28 -28.99
C PHE A 162 11.68 11.21 -30.20
N ASN A 163 10.83 11.01 -31.21
CA ASN A 163 10.79 11.83 -32.43
C ASN A 163 12.16 12.00 -33.13
N GLY A 164 13.01 10.98 -33.12
CA GLY A 164 14.33 11.00 -33.75
C GLY A 164 15.46 11.53 -32.86
N GLU A 165 15.18 11.83 -31.59
CA GLU A 165 16.14 12.43 -30.65
C GLU A 165 16.29 11.53 -29.41
N ASP A 166 17.50 11.41 -28.89
CA ASP A 166 17.72 10.74 -27.60
C ASP A 166 17.55 11.75 -26.46
N ILE A 167 16.78 11.35 -25.46
CA ILE A 167 16.46 12.13 -24.27
C ILE A 167 16.92 11.34 -23.05
N LEU A 168 17.53 12.04 -22.08
CA LEU A 168 17.95 11.47 -20.80
C LEU A 168 17.31 12.27 -19.66
N ILE A 169 16.53 11.59 -18.82
CA ILE A 169 15.83 12.18 -17.67
C ILE A 169 16.24 11.45 -16.40
N ARG A 170 16.68 12.20 -15.39
CA ARG A 170 17.06 11.71 -14.06
C ARG A 170 16.03 12.13 -13.02
N GLN A 171 15.58 11.19 -12.19
CA GLN A 171 14.88 11.44 -10.94
C GLN A 171 15.84 11.30 -9.77
N GLU A 172 15.86 12.27 -8.88
CA GLU A 172 16.60 12.25 -7.61
C GLU A 172 15.59 12.42 -6.47
N THR A 173 15.45 11.41 -5.60
CA THR A 173 14.49 11.43 -4.48
C THR A 173 14.75 10.32 -3.47
N GLU A 174 14.34 10.53 -2.21
CA GLU A 174 14.23 9.48 -1.19
C GLU A 174 12.80 8.91 -1.08
N TYR A 175 11.96 9.11 -2.08
CA TYR A 175 10.63 8.50 -2.17
C TYR A 175 10.74 6.97 -2.05
N PRO A 176 9.88 6.28 -1.25
CA PRO A 176 8.63 6.75 -0.65
C PRO A 176 8.76 7.34 0.76
N TYR A 177 9.97 7.63 1.25
CA TYR A 177 10.17 8.21 2.58
C TYR A 177 10.18 9.73 2.59
N SER A 178 10.54 10.36 1.47
CA SER A 178 10.47 11.81 1.26
C SER A 178 9.54 12.17 0.10
N GLY A 179 8.84 13.30 0.23
CA GLY A 179 8.01 13.88 -0.83
C GLY A 179 8.77 14.84 -1.74
N GLU A 180 10.07 15.03 -1.50
CA GLU A 180 10.96 15.86 -2.31
C GLU A 180 11.47 15.06 -3.50
N ILE A 181 11.14 15.51 -4.71
CA ILE A 181 11.51 14.85 -5.96
C ILE A 181 12.06 15.90 -6.91
N LYS A 182 13.25 15.65 -7.46
CA LYS A 182 13.83 16.48 -8.51
C LYS A 182 13.95 15.68 -9.80
N ILE A 183 13.43 16.25 -10.89
CA ILE A 183 13.44 15.65 -12.22
C ILE A 183 14.29 16.55 -13.12
N THR A 184 15.40 16.04 -13.65
CA THR A 184 16.36 16.79 -14.46
C THR A 184 16.45 16.22 -15.87
N PHE A 185 16.42 17.08 -16.89
CA PHE A 185 16.79 16.70 -18.26
C PHE A 185 18.31 16.76 -18.40
N GLU A 186 18.98 15.62 -18.29
CA GLU A 186 20.43 15.56 -18.52
C GLU A 186 20.78 15.68 -20.01
N LYS A 187 19.88 15.20 -20.87
CA LYS A 187 19.90 15.43 -22.31
C LYS A 187 18.48 15.77 -22.76
N ALA A 188 18.26 17.03 -23.11
CA ALA A 188 16.95 17.55 -23.48
C ALA A 188 16.64 17.35 -24.97
N PRO A 189 15.35 17.19 -25.33
CA PRO A 189 14.92 17.27 -26.72
C PRO A 189 15.11 18.70 -27.25
N LYS A 190 15.41 18.82 -28.55
CA LYS A 190 15.53 20.11 -29.26
C LYS A 190 14.17 20.70 -29.60
N LYS A 191 13.13 19.87 -29.60
CA LYS A 191 11.74 20.26 -29.86
C LYS A 191 10.93 20.28 -28.58
N GLU A 192 9.72 20.80 -28.70
CA GLU A 192 8.75 20.79 -27.61
C GLU A 192 8.48 19.36 -27.14
N PHE A 193 8.45 19.19 -25.81
CA PHE A 193 8.24 17.91 -25.14
C PHE A 193 7.45 18.13 -23.85
N THR A 194 6.49 17.25 -23.60
CA THR A 194 5.61 17.31 -22.43
C THR A 194 6.05 16.31 -21.37
N LEU A 195 6.41 16.83 -20.19
CA LEU A 195 6.59 16.03 -18.98
C LEU A 195 5.25 15.99 -18.23
N PHE A 196 4.59 14.83 -18.16
CA PHE A 196 3.34 14.67 -17.41
C PHE A 196 3.66 14.27 -15.97
N ILE A 197 3.52 15.21 -15.05
CA ILE A 197 3.75 15.03 -13.61
C ILE A 197 2.51 14.41 -12.98
N ARG A 198 2.65 13.24 -12.34
CA ARG A 198 1.55 12.63 -11.58
C ARG A 198 1.39 13.31 -10.23
N ILE A 199 0.18 13.71 -9.87
CA ILE A 199 -0.14 14.14 -8.51
C ILE A 199 -0.86 12.98 -7.81
N PRO A 200 -0.23 12.28 -6.85
CA PRO A 200 -0.86 11.17 -6.15
C PRO A 200 -2.15 11.57 -5.43
N SER A 201 -3.08 10.61 -5.28
CA SER A 201 -4.41 10.88 -4.70
C SER A 201 -4.38 11.27 -3.22
N TRP A 202 -3.31 10.89 -2.52
CA TRP A 202 -3.10 11.18 -1.11
C TRP A 202 -2.51 12.58 -0.87
N VAL A 203 -2.02 13.27 -1.91
CA VAL A 203 -1.49 14.64 -1.77
C VAL A 203 -2.61 15.61 -1.45
N LYS A 204 -2.50 16.30 -0.32
CA LYS A 204 -3.42 17.38 0.09
C LYS A 204 -2.81 18.76 -0.04
N LYS A 205 -1.48 18.83 0.04
CA LYS A 205 -0.69 20.05 -0.07
C LYS A 205 0.65 19.70 -0.70
N GLY A 206 1.18 20.61 -1.49
CA GLY A 206 2.52 20.46 -2.04
C GLY A 206 2.89 21.64 -2.93
N SER A 207 3.96 21.47 -3.69
CA SER A 207 4.35 22.42 -4.72
C SER A 207 5.02 21.73 -5.91
N LEU A 208 4.87 22.36 -7.06
CA LEU A 208 5.59 22.05 -8.29
C LEU A 208 6.33 23.32 -8.72
N THR A 209 7.64 23.23 -8.86
CA THR A 209 8.51 24.35 -9.25
C THR A 209 9.23 24.04 -10.54
N HIS A 210 9.17 24.97 -11.49
CA HIS A 210 9.88 24.93 -12.77
C HIS A 210 10.51 26.30 -13.04
N GLY A 211 11.84 26.36 -13.01
CA GLY A 211 12.58 27.62 -13.07
C GLY A 211 12.22 28.55 -11.91
N SER A 212 11.81 29.78 -12.21
CA SER A 212 11.36 30.76 -11.20
C SER A 212 9.86 30.67 -10.87
N LYS A 213 9.11 29.76 -11.51
CA LYS A 213 7.67 29.62 -11.30
C LYS A 213 7.40 28.47 -10.34
N THR A 214 6.65 28.77 -9.28
CA THR A 214 6.16 27.77 -8.33
C THR A 214 4.64 27.79 -8.32
N MET A 215 4.04 26.61 -8.46
CA MET A 215 2.62 26.36 -8.34
C MET A 215 2.37 25.58 -7.04
N ALA A 216 1.47 26.09 -6.20
CA ALA A 216 0.99 25.34 -5.04
C ALA A 216 0.03 24.24 -5.51
N LEU A 217 0.15 23.06 -4.91
CA LEU A 217 -0.74 21.92 -5.15
C LEU A 217 -1.74 21.82 -4.00
N ASP A 218 -3.00 21.55 -4.34
CA ASP A 218 -4.10 21.39 -3.38
C ASP A 218 -4.95 20.14 -3.71
N PRO A 219 -5.96 19.78 -2.89
CA PRO A 219 -6.71 18.54 -3.08
C PRO A 219 -7.43 18.40 -4.43
N LYS A 220 -7.65 19.49 -5.19
CA LYS A 220 -8.27 19.43 -6.51
C LYS A 220 -7.32 18.87 -7.58
N ASP A 221 -6.02 18.97 -7.34
CA ASP A 221 -4.97 18.49 -8.25
C ASP A 221 -4.69 17.00 -8.04
N ALA A 222 -5.14 16.44 -6.92
CA ALA A 222 -4.93 15.05 -6.55
C ALA A 222 -5.54 14.09 -7.58
N ASN A 223 -4.86 12.95 -7.82
CA ASN A 223 -5.26 11.94 -8.78
C ASN A 223 -5.34 12.46 -10.23
N THR A 224 -4.43 13.35 -10.60
CA THR A 224 -4.32 13.89 -11.96
C THR A 224 -2.89 13.82 -12.52
N TYR A 225 -2.76 14.18 -13.79
CA TYR A 225 -1.50 14.49 -14.42
C TYR A 225 -1.45 15.97 -14.78
N ILE A 226 -0.39 16.66 -14.37
CA ILE A 226 -0.11 18.04 -14.77
C ILE A 226 0.88 18.01 -15.94
N PRO A 227 0.47 18.42 -17.15
CA PRO A 227 1.36 18.48 -18.30
C PRO A 227 2.26 19.72 -18.24
N LEU A 228 3.57 19.52 -18.22
CA LEU A 228 4.57 20.57 -18.38
C LEU A 228 5.14 20.51 -19.80
N LYS A 229 4.55 21.31 -20.69
CA LYS A 229 4.94 21.40 -22.10
C LYS A 229 5.96 22.52 -22.26
N ASN A 230 7.16 22.20 -22.73
CA ASN A 230 8.24 23.17 -22.90
C ASN A 230 9.25 22.74 -23.97
N ILE A 231 10.09 23.67 -24.42
CA ILE A 231 11.35 23.37 -25.10
C ILE A 231 12.43 23.35 -24.01
N TRP A 232 12.80 22.15 -23.58
CA TRP A 232 13.70 21.92 -22.46
C TRP A 232 15.16 22.18 -22.84
N LYS A 233 15.99 22.48 -21.83
CA LYS A 233 17.45 22.59 -21.96
C LYS A 233 18.15 21.54 -21.11
N ASP A 234 19.36 21.18 -21.53
CA ASP A 234 20.23 20.33 -20.72
C ASP A 234 20.46 20.97 -19.35
N GLY A 235 20.32 20.17 -18.30
CA GLY A 235 20.40 20.58 -16.90
C GLY A 235 19.15 21.28 -16.35
N GLU A 236 18.11 21.51 -17.17
CA GLU A 236 16.84 22.07 -16.70
C GLU A 236 16.09 21.05 -15.82
N ALA A 237 15.49 21.54 -14.74
CA ALA A 237 14.87 20.69 -13.73
C ALA A 237 13.48 21.16 -13.30
N VAL A 238 12.68 20.20 -12.85
CA VAL A 238 11.41 20.37 -12.16
C VAL A 238 11.54 19.79 -10.77
N SER A 239 11.15 20.56 -9.75
CA SER A 239 11.14 20.11 -8.36
C SER A 239 9.70 19.96 -7.87
N LEU A 240 9.43 18.85 -7.20
CA LEU A 240 8.16 18.56 -6.52
C LEU A 240 8.42 18.45 -5.03
N SER A 241 7.51 19.01 -4.24
CA SER A 241 7.46 18.81 -2.79
C SER A 241 6.04 18.38 -2.44
N PHE A 242 5.88 17.13 -2.04
CA PHE A 242 4.60 16.60 -1.56
C PHE A 242 4.57 16.55 -0.04
N ASP A 243 3.52 17.11 0.56
CA ASP A 243 3.28 16.97 1.99
C ASP A 243 2.91 15.51 2.30
N MET A 244 3.82 14.80 2.97
CA MET A 244 3.66 13.41 3.41
C MET A 244 3.31 13.34 4.90
N THR A 245 2.36 14.16 5.35
CA THR A 245 1.81 14.05 6.71
C THR A 245 1.03 12.73 6.86
N PRO A 246 1.30 11.91 7.90
CA PRO A 246 0.52 10.71 8.18
C PRO A 246 -0.99 10.98 8.27
N GLN A 247 -1.79 10.07 7.75
CA GLN A 247 -3.25 10.19 7.67
C GLN A 247 -3.91 8.99 8.33
N LEU A 248 -4.97 9.25 9.11
CA LEU A 248 -5.94 8.24 9.52
C LEU A 248 -6.94 8.03 8.39
N ILE A 249 -7.10 6.78 7.96
CA ILE A 249 -7.94 6.37 6.84
C ILE A 249 -9.13 5.58 7.37
N THR A 250 -10.34 6.03 7.07
CA THR A 250 -11.59 5.30 7.33
C THR A 250 -12.07 4.59 6.07
N ALA A 251 -12.81 3.51 6.24
CA ALA A 251 -13.44 2.79 5.15
C ALA A 251 -14.90 3.20 4.94
N HIS A 252 -15.44 2.85 3.77
CA HIS A 252 -16.87 2.97 3.50
C HIS A 252 -17.70 2.16 4.53
N PRO A 253 -18.84 2.67 5.03
CA PRO A 253 -19.59 2.04 6.13
C PRO A 253 -20.16 0.65 5.82
N LEU A 254 -20.32 0.30 4.53
CA LEU A 254 -20.70 -1.06 4.12
C LEU A 254 -19.57 -2.09 4.30
N LEU A 255 -18.33 -1.65 4.57
CA LEU A 255 -17.19 -2.53 4.84
C LEU A 255 -17.19 -2.96 6.31
N GLU A 256 -18.01 -3.95 6.64
CA GLU A 256 -18.28 -4.39 8.01
C GLU A 256 -17.02 -4.73 8.82
N SER A 257 -16.02 -5.33 8.17
CA SER A 257 -14.74 -5.74 8.79
C SER A 257 -13.90 -4.58 9.34
N THR A 258 -14.26 -3.34 9.03
CA THR A 258 -13.53 -2.11 9.36
C THR A 258 -14.40 -1.05 10.02
N ILE A 259 -15.63 -1.39 10.41
CA ILE A 259 -16.51 -0.49 11.15
C ILE A 259 -15.81 -0.06 12.44
N HIS A 260 -15.88 1.25 12.74
CA HIS A 260 -15.20 1.90 13.87
C HIS A 260 -13.70 1.60 13.96
N GLN A 261 -13.05 1.41 12.81
CA GLN A 261 -11.61 1.23 12.72
C GLN A 261 -10.98 2.24 11.76
N VAL A 262 -9.69 2.47 11.96
CA VAL A 262 -8.84 3.30 11.10
C VAL A 262 -7.58 2.55 10.70
N ALA A 263 -7.08 2.84 9.51
CA ALA A 263 -5.74 2.47 9.09
C ALA A 263 -4.84 3.72 9.05
N VAL A 264 -3.53 3.55 9.17
CA VAL A 264 -2.57 4.66 9.05
C VAL A 264 -1.85 4.57 7.71
N MET A 265 -1.80 5.68 6.98
CA MET A 265 -1.02 5.80 5.74
C MET A 265 -0.10 7.02 5.79
N ARG A 266 1.08 6.92 5.18
CA ARG A 266 1.95 8.06 4.92
C ARG A 266 2.45 7.98 3.49
N GLY A 267 2.04 8.93 2.66
CA GLY A 267 2.29 8.83 1.22
C GLY A 267 1.66 7.57 0.61
N PRO A 268 2.40 6.80 -0.21
CA PRO A 268 1.89 5.57 -0.81
C PRO A 268 1.91 4.36 0.15
N LEU A 269 2.54 4.51 1.33
CA LEU A 269 2.75 3.41 2.27
C LEU A 269 1.56 3.26 3.22
N VAL A 270 0.99 2.07 3.24
CA VAL A 270 0.13 1.58 4.31
C VAL A 270 1.01 1.13 5.46
N TYR A 271 0.63 1.49 6.68
CA TYR A 271 1.31 1.07 7.90
C TYR A 271 0.51 0.00 8.65
N CYS A 272 1.21 -0.77 9.46
CA CYS A 272 0.63 -1.74 10.39
C CYS A 272 1.35 -1.69 11.74
N ILE A 273 0.74 -2.29 12.74
CA ILE A 273 1.39 -2.54 14.03
C ILE A 273 1.69 -4.04 14.16
N GLU A 274 2.79 -4.39 14.82
CA GLU A 274 3.08 -5.77 15.24
C GLU A 274 3.05 -5.86 16.77
N GLU A 275 2.53 -6.95 17.30
CA GLU A 275 2.46 -7.23 18.74
C GLU A 275 3.84 -7.26 19.39
N LEU A 276 4.87 -7.64 18.63
CA LEU A 276 6.27 -7.61 19.05
C LEU A 276 6.76 -6.23 19.51
N ASP A 277 6.14 -5.14 19.02
CA ASP A 277 6.46 -3.78 19.45
C ASP A 277 5.64 -3.34 20.67
N HIS A 278 4.68 -4.16 21.12
CA HIS A 278 3.71 -3.82 22.16
C HIS A 278 3.45 -5.00 23.14
N PRO A 279 4.48 -5.61 23.75
CA PRO A 279 4.32 -6.86 24.52
C PRO A 279 3.45 -6.75 25.78
N GLU A 280 3.26 -5.54 26.31
CA GLU A 280 2.54 -5.30 27.58
C GLU A 280 1.06 -4.96 27.39
N VAL A 281 0.57 -4.91 26.15
CA VAL A 281 -0.80 -4.48 25.82
C VAL A 281 -1.71 -5.68 25.57
N ASP A 282 -3.02 -5.49 25.77
CA ASP A 282 -4.01 -6.40 25.18
C ASP A 282 -4.11 -6.06 23.68
N PHE A 283 -3.38 -6.79 22.85
CA PHE A 283 -3.28 -6.51 21.41
C PHE A 283 -4.65 -6.54 20.72
N SER A 284 -5.62 -7.29 21.26
CA SER A 284 -6.97 -7.41 20.69
C SER A 284 -7.73 -6.07 20.74
N SER A 285 -7.55 -5.29 21.81
CA SER A 285 -8.21 -3.99 22.02
C SER A 285 -7.35 -2.80 21.64
N LEU A 286 -6.04 -2.99 21.41
CA LEU A 286 -5.13 -1.92 21.03
C LEU A 286 -5.63 -1.15 19.82
N GLY A 287 -5.86 0.14 20.01
CA GLY A 287 -6.31 1.10 19.03
C GLY A 287 -5.68 2.47 19.23
N ILE A 288 -6.27 3.48 18.60
CA ILE A 288 -5.70 4.82 18.48
C ILE A 288 -6.76 5.91 18.68
N SER A 289 -6.36 7.04 19.26
CA SER A 289 -7.20 8.23 19.39
C SER A 289 -7.50 8.90 18.03
N HIS A 290 -8.66 9.54 17.91
CA HIS A 290 -9.08 10.24 16.68
C HIS A 290 -8.25 11.49 16.34
N ASP A 291 -7.65 12.10 17.35
CA ASP A 291 -6.78 13.27 17.26
C ASP A 291 -5.28 12.91 17.28
N ALA A 292 -4.96 11.65 17.00
CA ALA A 292 -3.61 11.15 17.09
C ALA A 292 -2.61 11.92 16.22
N SER A 293 -1.46 12.16 16.81
CA SER A 293 -0.31 12.79 16.20
C SER A 293 0.81 11.76 15.98
N PHE A 294 1.67 12.04 15.00
CA PHE A 294 2.72 11.12 14.59
C PHE A 294 4.06 11.84 14.48
N VAL A 295 5.11 11.18 14.94
CA VAL A 295 6.50 11.56 14.72
C VAL A 295 7.20 10.47 13.91
N LEU A 296 8.08 10.88 12.99
CA LEU A 296 8.87 9.93 12.22
C LEU A 296 9.95 9.31 13.10
N GLY A 297 9.97 7.98 13.15
CA GLY A 297 11.04 7.19 13.71
C GLY A 297 11.76 6.39 12.64
N SER A 298 12.68 5.53 13.06
CA SER A 298 13.28 4.55 12.17
C SER A 298 13.58 3.25 12.91
N LYS A 299 13.60 2.15 12.16
CA LYS A 299 13.93 0.82 12.66
C LYS A 299 14.70 0.05 11.61
N THR A 300 15.64 -0.78 12.04
CA THR A 300 16.32 -1.73 11.13
C THR A 300 15.62 -3.07 11.17
N VAL A 301 15.17 -3.54 10.01
CA VAL A 301 14.50 -4.83 9.83
C VAL A 301 15.29 -5.65 8.82
N ARG A 302 15.94 -6.73 9.28
CA ARG A 302 16.80 -7.61 8.46
C ARG A 302 17.80 -6.84 7.57
N GLY A 303 18.45 -5.83 8.15
CA GLY A 303 19.51 -5.05 7.49
C GLY A 303 19.03 -3.82 6.71
N GLU A 304 17.71 -3.62 6.58
CA GLU A 304 17.14 -2.43 5.95
C GLU A 304 16.59 -1.46 6.98
N THR A 305 16.90 -0.18 6.84
CA THR A 305 16.30 0.89 7.63
C THR A 305 14.96 1.30 7.02
N ILE A 306 13.90 1.16 7.81
CA ILE A 306 12.55 1.59 7.48
C ILE A 306 12.15 2.82 8.31
N VAL A 307 11.31 3.69 7.75
CA VAL A 307 10.71 4.81 8.49
C VAL A 307 9.47 4.34 9.23
N THR A 308 9.48 4.50 10.56
CA THR A 308 8.34 4.18 11.43
C THR A 308 7.52 5.43 11.73
N LEU A 309 6.27 5.23 12.16
CA LEU A 309 5.46 6.31 12.74
C LEU A 309 5.26 6.00 14.21
N GLU A 310 5.71 6.90 15.08
CA GLU A 310 5.56 6.80 16.52
C GLU A 310 4.43 7.72 16.98
N SER A 311 3.60 7.26 17.91
CA SER A 311 2.51 8.05 18.50
C SER A 311 2.36 7.75 19.99
N ASP A 312 2.12 8.78 20.79
CA ASP A 312 1.78 8.62 22.22
C ASP A 312 0.26 8.47 22.45
N ASP A 313 -0.52 8.42 21.37
CA ASP A 313 -1.99 8.44 21.37
C ASP A 313 -2.61 7.03 21.25
N GLY A 314 -1.85 6.01 21.66
CA GLY A 314 -2.30 4.62 21.72
C GLY A 314 -3.19 4.37 22.93
N LEU A 315 -4.27 3.62 22.70
CA LEU A 315 -5.24 3.30 23.72
C LEU A 315 -5.58 1.82 23.65
N PHE A 316 -5.70 1.18 24.81
CA PHE A 316 -6.16 -0.19 24.93
C PHE A 316 -6.89 -0.39 26.24
N TYR A 317 -7.56 -1.52 26.40
CA TYR A 317 -8.08 -1.93 27.70
C TYR A 317 -7.88 -3.43 27.86
N ARG A 318 -7.59 -3.88 29.08
CA ARG A 318 -7.47 -5.32 29.35
C ARG A 318 -8.85 -5.88 29.60
N THR A 319 -9.24 -6.87 28.79
CA THR A 319 -10.46 -7.62 29.06
C THR A 319 -10.15 -8.93 29.80
N PRO A 320 -11.06 -9.45 30.64
CA PRO A 320 -10.91 -10.80 31.16
C PRO A 320 -10.82 -11.80 30.00
N ALA A 321 -9.95 -12.81 30.14
CA ALA A 321 -9.80 -13.85 29.13
C ALA A 321 -11.15 -14.47 28.75
N TRP A 322 -11.31 -14.80 27.47
CA TRP A 322 -12.45 -15.56 27.00
C TRP A 322 -12.28 -17.03 27.36
N ASP A 323 -13.38 -17.69 27.74
CA ASP A 323 -13.42 -19.15 27.78
C ASP A 323 -13.86 -19.72 26.42
N ASN A 324 -13.59 -21.00 26.18
CA ASN A 324 -13.93 -21.65 24.90
C ASN A 324 -15.43 -22.01 24.74
N LYS A 325 -16.31 -21.54 25.64
CA LYS A 325 -17.75 -21.87 25.67
C LYS A 325 -18.65 -20.65 25.53
N THR A 326 -18.12 -19.44 25.70
CA THR A 326 -18.89 -18.19 25.74
C THR A 326 -18.63 -17.37 24.48
N LEU A 327 -19.68 -17.13 23.68
CA LEU A 327 -19.59 -16.26 22.49
C LEU A 327 -19.93 -14.79 22.79
N TYR A 328 -20.87 -14.56 23.72
CA TYR A 328 -21.32 -13.22 24.12
C TYR A 328 -21.36 -13.12 25.64
N ARG A 329 -20.92 -11.97 26.19
CA ARG A 329 -20.96 -11.66 27.63
C ARG A 329 -21.39 -10.22 27.86
N ASN A 330 -21.85 -9.93 29.07
CA ASN A 330 -22.03 -8.53 29.51
C ASN A 330 -20.67 -7.81 29.44
N LEU A 331 -20.69 -6.54 29.01
CA LEU A 331 -19.49 -5.72 28.94
C LEU A 331 -18.85 -5.64 30.34
N PRO A 332 -17.61 -6.14 30.53
CA PRO A 332 -16.92 -6.01 31.81
C PRO A 332 -16.61 -4.53 32.08
N ILE A 333 -16.49 -4.18 33.37
CA ILE A 333 -15.91 -2.89 33.75
C ILE A 333 -14.44 -2.94 33.34
N VAL A 334 -14.06 -2.06 32.42
CA VAL A 334 -12.70 -1.94 31.90
C VAL A 334 -12.23 -0.50 32.04
N GLU A 335 -10.93 -0.33 32.22
CA GLU A 335 -10.27 0.97 32.25
C GLU A 335 -9.41 1.12 31.00
N VAL A 336 -9.55 2.26 30.33
CA VAL A 336 -8.72 2.60 29.17
C VAL A 336 -7.32 2.98 29.65
N GLN A 337 -6.32 2.34 29.08
CA GLN A 337 -4.91 2.56 29.36
C GLN A 337 -4.25 3.21 28.15
N LYS A 338 -3.29 4.10 28.41
CA LYS A 338 -2.47 4.72 27.38
C LYS A 338 -1.24 3.88 27.10
N THR A 339 -0.83 3.87 25.84
CA THR A 339 0.43 3.27 25.40
C THR A 339 1.00 4.07 24.23
N LYS A 340 2.30 3.91 24.01
CA LYS A 340 2.92 4.32 22.74
C LYS A 340 2.55 3.31 21.66
N LEU A 341 2.43 3.80 20.43
CA LEU A 341 2.26 3.01 19.22
C LEU A 341 3.49 3.17 18.35
N THR A 342 4.03 2.04 17.87
CA THR A 342 5.01 2.00 16.80
C THR A 342 4.39 1.35 15.57
N PHE A 343 4.24 2.15 14.52
CA PHE A 343 3.79 1.67 13.21
C PHE A 343 4.99 1.44 12.30
N ILE A 344 5.01 0.29 11.63
CA ILE A 344 5.96 -0.02 10.56
C ILE A 344 5.23 -0.06 9.21
N PRO A 345 5.90 0.19 8.07
CA PRO A 345 5.29 -0.02 6.77
C PRO A 345 4.79 -1.47 6.64
N TYR A 346 3.60 -1.66 6.07
CA TYR A 346 2.97 -2.97 5.91
C TYR A 346 3.91 -3.95 5.22
N PHE A 347 4.73 -3.52 4.25
CA PHE A 347 5.65 -4.43 3.58
C PHE A 347 6.74 -5.04 4.49
N ALA A 348 7.02 -4.43 5.64
CA ALA A 348 8.11 -4.82 6.53
C ALA A 348 7.69 -5.82 7.62
N TRP A 349 6.39 -6.09 7.79
CA TRP A 349 5.88 -7.05 8.78
C TRP A 349 6.42 -8.47 8.56
N ASP A 350 6.33 -9.32 9.59
CA ASP A 350 6.72 -10.74 9.56
C ASP A 350 8.20 -10.98 9.18
N ASN A 351 9.07 -10.03 9.52
CA ASN A 351 10.53 -10.17 9.37
C ASN A 351 11.25 -10.39 10.70
N ARG A 352 10.52 -10.34 11.83
CA ARG A 352 11.05 -10.27 13.20
C ARG A 352 10.57 -11.40 14.12
N GLY A 353 9.80 -12.34 13.58
CA GLY A 353 9.22 -13.46 14.34
C GLY A 353 7.71 -13.54 14.22
N LEU A 354 7.14 -14.58 14.83
CA LEU A 354 5.70 -14.76 14.94
C LEU A 354 5.14 -13.85 16.04
N GLY A 355 4.01 -13.21 15.78
CA GLY A 355 3.29 -12.32 16.70
C GLY A 355 2.08 -11.69 16.02
N GLY A 356 1.17 -11.07 16.76
CA GLY A 356 0.02 -10.39 16.18
C GLY A 356 0.40 -9.28 15.20
N MET A 357 -0.45 -9.01 14.21
CA MET A 357 -0.32 -7.87 13.28
C MET A 357 -1.69 -7.31 12.96
N LYS A 358 -1.82 -5.98 12.86
CA LYS A 358 -3.05 -5.30 12.42
C LYS A 358 -2.74 -4.11 11.53
N VAL A 359 -3.47 -3.99 10.41
CA VAL A 359 -3.55 -2.77 9.58
C VAL A 359 -4.68 -1.86 10.07
N TRP A 360 -5.83 -2.45 10.40
CA TRP A 360 -6.99 -1.73 10.91
C TRP A 360 -7.03 -1.80 12.43
N LEU A 361 -7.13 -0.64 13.07
CA LEU A 361 -7.14 -0.47 14.52
C LEU A 361 -8.48 0.10 14.98
N PRO A 362 -9.00 -0.33 16.14
CA PRO A 362 -10.12 0.36 16.79
C PRO A 362 -9.84 1.86 16.92
N LEU A 363 -10.85 2.66 16.57
CA LEU A 363 -10.83 4.11 16.75
C LEU A 363 -11.43 4.47 18.11
N TYR A 364 -10.67 5.19 18.93
CA TYR A 364 -11.13 5.78 20.19
C TYR A 364 -11.46 7.26 19.96
N LEU A 365 -12.65 7.68 20.37
CA LEU A 365 -13.15 9.05 20.21
C LEU A 365 -12.89 9.89 21.45
#